data_AF-A0A510KHY6-F1
#
_entry.id   AF-A0A510KHY6-F1
#
_cell.length_a   1.000
_cell.length_b   1.000
_cell.length_c   1.000
_cell.angle_alpha   90.00
_cell.angle_beta   90.00
_cell.angle_gamma   90.00
#
_symmetry.space_group_name_H-M   'P 1'
#
loop_
_entity.id
_entity.type
_entity.pdbx_description
1 polymer ?
#
loop_
_entity_poly.entity_id
_entity_poly.type
_entity_poly.pdbx_seq_one_letter_code
_entity_poly.pdbx_strand_id
1 'polypeptide(L)'
;MILMLFYSGMRSADLLRIENKNINLKERYFVTGSKTEAGMNRQIPIHHLIFPIIKKFMNDDKYLFKEKYDSLRYHFDKILSEYNTSGNLHSIRHTFITKMRRLKNESASKIKKIVGHREKDITDGVYTHWTIKELRDVINKLVY
;
A
#
# COMPACT_ATOMS: atom_id res chain seq x y z
N MET A 1 -7.56 4.30 8.06
CA MET A 1 -7.37 4.26 6.58
C MET A 1 -6.19 5.10 6.10
N ILE A 2 -6.08 6.39 6.45
CA ILE A 2 -4.95 7.26 6.01
C ILE A 2 -3.57 6.68 6.36
N LEU A 3 -3.37 6.22 7.60
CA LEU A 3 -2.12 5.52 7.98
C LEU A 3 -1.83 4.29 7.12
N MET A 4 -2.86 3.54 6.73
CA MET A 4 -2.67 2.37 5.87
C MET A 4 -2.18 2.79 4.48
N LEU A 5 -2.63 3.92 3.94
CA LEU A 5 -2.11 4.47 2.68
C LEU A 5 -0.64 4.88 2.82
N PHE A 6 -0.29 5.60 3.89
CA PHE A 6 1.10 5.98 4.18
C PHE A 6 2.00 4.76 4.30
N TYR A 7 1.59 3.69 4.98
CA TYR A 7 2.47 2.55 5.25
C TYR A 7 2.36 1.38 4.27
N SER A 8 1.55 1.49 3.22
CA SER A 8 1.45 0.44 2.17
C SER A 8 1.71 0.96 0.76
N GLY A 9 1.58 2.27 0.55
CA GLY A 9 1.66 2.87 -0.78
C GLY A 9 0.54 2.45 -1.72
N MET A 10 -0.50 1.75 -1.26
CA MET A 10 -1.60 1.32 -2.14
C MET A 10 -2.40 2.51 -2.69
N ARG A 11 -3.11 2.30 -3.80
CA ARG A 11 -4.04 3.32 -4.30
C ARG A 11 -5.22 3.40 -3.31
N SER A 12 -5.75 4.60 -3.08
CA SER A 12 -6.94 4.79 -2.23
C SER A 12 -8.14 3.95 -2.71
N ALA A 13 -8.34 3.85 -4.02
CA ALA A 13 -9.37 2.96 -4.59
C ALA A 13 -9.09 1.47 -4.36
N ASP A 14 -7.82 1.04 -4.25
CA ASP A 14 -7.48 -0.35 -3.92
C ASP A 14 -7.77 -0.63 -2.43
N LEU A 15 -7.46 0.34 -1.54
CA LEU A 15 -7.78 0.25 -0.11
C LEU A 15 -9.29 0.12 0.14
N LEU A 16 -10.10 0.93 -0.55
CA LEU A 16 -11.55 0.94 -0.40
C LEU A 16 -12.24 -0.33 -0.94
N ARG A 17 -11.59 -1.02 -1.89
CA ARG A 17 -12.12 -2.24 -2.51
C ARG A 17 -11.50 -3.51 -1.94
N ILE A 18 -10.72 -3.41 -0.86
CA ILE A 18 -10.05 -4.58 -0.31
C ILE A 18 -11.08 -5.51 0.36
N GLU A 19 -11.11 -6.76 -0.09
CA GLU A 19 -11.96 -7.79 0.49
C GLU A 19 -11.27 -8.47 1.67
N ASN A 20 -12.00 -8.80 2.73
CA ASN A 20 -11.43 -9.48 3.91
C ASN A 20 -10.73 -10.79 3.52
N LYS A 21 -11.29 -11.54 2.56
CA LYS A 21 -10.69 -12.77 2.03
C LYS A 21 -9.32 -12.58 1.36
N ASN A 22 -8.99 -11.35 0.94
CA ASN A 22 -7.73 -11.03 0.27
C ASN A 22 -6.66 -10.54 1.27
N ILE A 23 -6.88 -10.71 2.57
CA ILE A 23 -5.95 -10.30 3.62
C ILE A 23 -5.36 -11.55 4.27
N ASN A 24 -4.07 -11.79 4.05
CA ASN A 24 -3.36 -12.85 4.73
C ASN A 24 -2.71 -12.30 6.01
N LEU A 25 -3.37 -12.52 7.16
CA LEU A 25 -2.87 -12.05 8.45
C LEU A 25 -1.64 -12.83 8.95
N LYS A 26 -1.50 -14.11 8.57
CA LYS A 26 -0.37 -14.96 8.96
C LYS A 26 0.92 -14.49 8.30
N GLU A 27 0.89 -14.37 6.98
CA GLU A 27 2.03 -13.94 6.17
C GLU A 27 2.11 -12.41 6.01
N ARG A 28 1.13 -11.67 6.54
CA ARG A 28 1.09 -10.21 6.60
C ARG A 28 1.17 -9.55 5.22
N TYR A 29 0.20 -9.83 4.37
CA TYR A 29 0.05 -9.14 3.08
C TYR A 29 -1.39 -9.02 2.62
N PHE A 30 -1.62 -8.08 1.70
CA PHE A 30 -2.85 -7.90 0.96
C PHE A 30 -2.70 -8.45 -0.46
N VAL A 31 -3.74 -9.05 -1.01
CA VAL A 31 -3.85 -9.33 -2.46
C VAL A 31 -4.70 -8.24 -3.09
N THR A 32 -4.11 -7.47 -4.00
CA THR A 32 -4.78 -6.35 -4.69
C THR A 32 -4.65 -6.48 -6.20
N GLY A 33 -5.52 -5.82 -6.96
CA GLY A 33 -5.40 -5.79 -8.41
C GLY A 33 -6.71 -5.67 -9.16
N SER A 34 -6.82 -4.66 -10.03
CA SER A 34 -7.91 -4.56 -11.00
C SER A 34 -7.39 -4.92 -12.40
N LYS A 35 -7.87 -6.03 -12.95
CA LYS A 35 -8.03 -6.32 -14.40
C LYS A 35 -6.89 -5.94 -15.37
N THR A 36 -5.63 -5.89 -14.92
CA THR A 36 -4.46 -5.68 -15.82
C THR A 36 -3.36 -6.66 -15.42
N GLU A 37 -2.63 -7.23 -16.37
CA GLU A 37 -1.60 -8.27 -16.13
C GLU A 37 -0.57 -7.86 -15.05
N ALA A 38 -0.10 -6.60 -15.09
CA ALA A 38 0.86 -6.08 -14.11
C ALA A 38 0.25 -5.76 -12.72
N GLY A 39 -1.09 -5.70 -12.62
CA GLY A 39 -1.81 -5.36 -11.40
C GLY A 39 -2.52 -6.55 -10.75
N MET A 40 -2.78 -7.63 -11.48
CA MET A 40 -3.49 -8.81 -10.98
C MET A 40 -2.71 -9.52 -9.88
N ASN A 41 -3.41 -9.90 -8.80
CA ASN A 41 -2.88 -10.67 -7.67
C ASN A 41 -1.60 -10.09 -7.04
N ARG A 42 -1.41 -8.77 -7.10
CA ARG A 42 -0.25 -8.11 -6.48
C ARG A 42 -0.35 -8.24 -4.96
N GLN A 43 0.68 -8.88 -4.40
CA GLN A 43 0.88 -8.92 -2.96
C GLN A 43 1.50 -7.61 -2.47
N ILE A 44 0.80 -6.89 -1.59
CA ILE A 44 1.32 -5.71 -0.90
C ILE A 44 1.62 -6.12 0.55
N PRO A 45 2.87 -6.06 1.02
CA PRO A 45 3.20 -6.42 2.40
C PRO A 45 2.56 -5.46 3.40
N ILE A 46 2.25 -5.96 4.59
CA ILE A 46 1.66 -5.19 5.69
C ILE A 46 2.75 -4.73 6.66
N HIS A 47 2.95 -3.41 6.73
CA HIS A 47 3.84 -2.77 7.70
C HIS A 47 3.43 -3.05 9.15
N HIS A 48 4.41 -3.20 10.05
CA HIS A 48 4.15 -3.58 11.45
C HIS A 48 3.26 -2.56 12.19
N LEU A 49 3.43 -1.25 11.94
CA LEU A 49 2.60 -0.20 12.54
C LEU A 49 1.12 -0.24 12.14
N ILE A 50 0.79 -0.73 10.95
CA ILE A 50 -0.61 -0.82 10.51
C ILE A 50 -1.21 -2.21 10.70
N PHE A 51 -0.40 -3.22 11.03
CA PHE A 51 -0.89 -4.56 11.31
C PHE A 51 -1.94 -4.64 12.44
N PRO A 52 -1.75 -4.01 13.62
CA PRO A 52 -2.78 -4.01 14.65
C PRO A 52 -4.04 -3.24 14.21
N ILE A 53 -3.88 -2.20 13.40
CA ILE A 53 -5.00 -1.44 12.82
C ILE A 53 -5.83 -2.37 11.93
N ILE A 54 -5.20 -3.11 11.01
CA ILE A 54 -5.89 -4.04 10.11
C ILE A 54 -6.65 -5.09 10.91
N LYS A 55 -6.03 -5.71 11.91
CA LYS A 55 -6.69 -6.69 12.78
C LYS A 55 -7.93 -6.12 13.45
N LYS A 56 -7.88 -4.88 13.94
CA LYS A 56 -9.02 -4.21 14.57
C LYS A 56 -10.20 -4.00 13.62
N PHE A 57 -9.94 -3.81 12.32
CA PHE A 57 -10.99 -3.58 11.31
C PHE A 57 -11.50 -4.86 10.65
N MET A 58 -10.85 -6.02 10.86
CA MET A 58 -11.35 -7.29 10.33
C MET A 58 -12.78 -7.54 10.79
N ASN A 59 -13.60 -8.04 9.87
CA ASN A 59 -15.01 -8.28 10.06
C ASN A 59 -15.51 -9.37 9.10
N ASP A 60 -16.77 -9.77 9.26
CA ASP A 60 -17.39 -10.83 8.45
C ASP A 60 -18.00 -10.34 7.13
N ASP A 61 -17.94 -9.03 6.83
CA ASP A 61 -18.41 -8.49 5.56
C ASP A 61 -17.46 -8.83 4.41
N LYS A 62 -17.93 -8.62 3.17
CA LYS A 62 -17.10 -8.81 1.98
C LYS A 62 -15.86 -7.90 1.98
N TYR A 63 -16.02 -6.62 2.34
CA TYR A 63 -14.97 -5.60 2.28
C TYR A 63 -14.50 -5.22 3.69
N LEU A 64 -13.20 -4.92 3.83
CA LEU A 64 -12.62 -4.49 5.11
C LEU A 64 -13.22 -3.15 5.58
N PHE A 65 -13.55 -2.26 4.65
CA PHE A 65 -14.14 -0.95 4.91
C PHE A 65 -15.45 -0.78 4.14
N LYS A 66 -16.41 -0.08 4.76
CA LYS A 66 -17.68 0.32 4.12
C LYS A 66 -17.64 1.79 3.66
N GLU A 67 -16.60 2.52 4.04
CA GLU A 67 -16.40 3.92 3.66
C GLU A 67 -16.38 4.13 2.14
N LYS A 68 -16.90 5.29 1.72
CA LYS A 68 -16.82 5.77 0.34
C LYS A 68 -15.57 6.63 0.14
N TYR A 69 -15.20 6.82 -1.12
CA TYR A 69 -14.05 7.64 -1.49
C TYR A 69 -14.16 9.07 -0.97
N ASP A 70 -15.32 9.70 -1.10
CA ASP A 70 -15.53 11.09 -0.67
C ASP A 70 -15.39 11.25 0.85
N SER A 71 -15.82 10.26 1.63
CA SER A 71 -15.61 10.24 3.08
C SER A 71 -14.12 10.18 3.42
N LEU A 72 -13.38 9.26 2.79
CA LEU A 72 -11.92 9.15 2.98
C LEU A 72 -11.20 10.45 2.59
N ARG A 73 -11.60 11.07 1.48
CA ARG A 73 -11.06 12.35 1.02
C ARG A 73 -11.36 13.46 2.03
N TYR A 74 -12.61 13.59 2.46
CA TYR A 74 -13.02 14.58 3.45
C TYR A 74 -12.23 14.47 4.77
N HIS A 75 -12.01 13.25 5.26
CA HIS A 75 -11.18 13.04 6.45
C HIS A 75 -9.73 13.45 6.23
N PHE A 76 -9.17 13.22 5.04
CA PHE A 76 -7.82 13.67 4.72
C PHE A 76 -7.73 15.18 4.61
N ASP A 77 -8.69 15.82 3.94
CA ASP A 77 -8.74 17.28 3.78
C ASP A 77 -8.85 17.99 5.14
N LYS A 78 -9.58 17.41 6.11
CA LYS A 78 -9.58 17.89 7.51
C LYS A 78 -8.20 17.85 8.15
N ILE A 79 -7.48 16.73 8.01
CA ILE A 79 -6.12 16.60 8.54
C ILE A 79 -5.21 17.64 7.88
N LEU A 80 -5.30 17.81 6.56
CA LEU A 80 -4.50 18.82 5.85
C LEU A 80 -4.76 20.23 6.37
N SER A 81 -6.02 20.59 6.59
CA SER A 81 -6.41 21.88 7.16
C SER A 81 -5.92 22.07 8.59
N GLU A 82 -6.00 21.05 9.43
CA GLU A 82 -5.55 21.10 10.83
C GLU A 82 -4.04 21.38 10.95
N TYR A 83 -3.26 20.79 10.05
CA TYR A 83 -1.80 20.95 10.03
C TYR A 83 -1.31 22.04 9.06
N ASN A 84 -2.23 22.86 8.53
CA ASN A 84 -1.94 23.93 7.56
C ASN A 84 -1.02 23.47 6.41
N THR A 85 -1.35 22.31 5.83
CA THR A 85 -0.55 21.69 4.76
C THR A 85 -1.42 21.33 3.56
N SER A 86 -0.79 21.05 2.41
CA SER A 86 -1.48 20.81 1.14
C SER A 86 -1.18 19.42 0.60
N GLY A 87 -2.16 18.85 -0.12
CA GLY A 87 -2.03 17.53 -0.71
C GLY A 87 -3.38 16.93 -1.08
N ASN A 88 -3.35 15.69 -1.56
CA ASN A 88 -4.53 14.87 -1.78
C ASN A 88 -4.19 13.39 -1.56
N LEU A 89 -5.18 12.50 -1.67
CA LEU A 89 -4.96 11.06 -1.47
C LEU A 89 -3.91 10.46 -2.41
N HIS A 90 -3.70 11.03 -3.61
CA HIS A 90 -2.64 10.61 -4.53
C HIS A 90 -1.26 11.04 -4.02
N SER A 91 -1.16 12.24 -3.42
CA SER A 91 0.07 12.74 -2.80
C SER A 91 0.62 11.80 -1.73
N ILE A 92 -0.24 11.12 -0.94
CA ILE A 92 0.20 10.14 0.06
C ILE A 92 1.05 9.03 -0.58
N ARG A 93 0.60 8.51 -1.72
CA ARG A 93 1.32 7.47 -2.46
C ARG A 93 2.63 8.00 -3.04
N HIS A 94 2.67 9.24 -3.53
CA HIS A 94 3.92 9.86 -3.94
C HIS A 94 4.90 9.97 -2.76
N THR A 95 4.43 10.40 -1.59
CA THR A 95 5.26 10.49 -0.39
C THR A 95 5.80 9.13 0.02
N PHE A 96 4.97 8.07 -0.01
CA PHE A 96 5.42 6.69 0.21
C PHE A 96 6.53 6.29 -0.77
N ILE A 97 6.31 6.46 -2.08
CA ILE A 97 7.30 6.09 -3.11
C ILE A 97 8.62 6.86 -2.90
N THR A 98 8.54 8.16 -2.66
CA THR A 98 9.71 9.01 -2.43
C THR A 98 10.48 8.58 -1.19
N LYS A 99 9.81 8.30 -0.07
CA LYS A 99 10.45 7.84 1.17
C LYS A 99 11.07 6.46 1.00
N MET A 100 10.37 5.52 0.36
CA MET A 100 10.90 4.19 0.06
C MET A 100 12.15 4.27 -0.82
N ARG A 101 12.15 5.13 -1.85
CA ARG A 101 13.33 5.33 -2.74
C ARG A 101 14.53 5.94 -2.03
N ARG A 102 14.33 6.59 -0.89
CA ARG A 102 15.41 7.16 -0.06
C ARG A 102 16.00 6.14 0.93
N LEU A 103 15.41 4.94 1.06
CA LEU A 103 16.01 3.87 1.85
C LEU A 103 17.32 3.43 1.19
N LYS A 104 18.42 3.56 1.92
CA LYS A 104 19.73 3.08 1.46
C LYS A 104 19.71 1.56 1.32
N ASN A 105 20.45 1.05 0.35
CA ASN A 105 20.65 -0.39 0.11
C ASN A 105 19.38 -1.18 -0.24
N GLU A 106 18.32 -0.52 -0.73
CA GLU A 106 17.14 -1.20 -1.23
C GLU A 106 17.01 -1.11 -2.75
N SER A 107 16.71 -2.26 -3.35
CA SER A 107 16.54 -2.33 -4.80
C SER A 107 15.29 -1.54 -5.23
N ALA A 108 15.45 -0.70 -6.25
CA ALA A 108 14.34 -0.04 -6.91
C ALA A 108 13.30 -1.04 -7.45
N SER A 109 13.71 -2.28 -7.80
CA SER A 109 12.79 -3.32 -8.27
C SER A 109 11.85 -3.82 -7.16
N LYS A 110 12.32 -3.95 -5.90
CA LYS A 110 11.45 -4.26 -4.75
C LYS A 110 10.39 -3.20 -4.53
N ILE A 111 10.77 -1.92 -4.58
CA ILE A 111 9.84 -0.80 -4.40
C ILE A 111 8.81 -0.78 -5.53
N LYS A 112 9.25 -0.92 -6.79
CA LYS A 112 8.38 -1.03 -7.97
C LYS A 112 7.38 -2.17 -7.81
N LYS A 113 7.81 -3.34 -7.31
CA LYS A 113 6.96 -4.51 -7.04
C LYS A 113 5.89 -4.20 -5.99
N ILE A 114 6.25 -3.61 -4.85
CA ILE A 114 5.31 -3.21 -3.79
C ILE A 114 4.24 -2.26 -4.34
N VAL A 115 4.66 -1.22 -5.09
CA VAL A 115 3.71 -0.21 -5.57
C VAL A 115 3.00 -0.61 -6.85
N GLY A 116 3.40 -1.68 -7.54
CA GLY A 116 2.85 -2.11 -8.84
C GLY A 116 2.92 -1.02 -9.91
N HIS A 117 4.12 -0.46 -10.12
CA HIS A 117 4.40 0.37 -11.30
C HIS A 117 4.76 -0.55 -12.47
N ARG A 118 4.18 -0.31 -13.66
CA ARG A 118 4.55 -1.03 -14.88
C ARG A 118 6.01 -0.76 -15.19
N GLU A 119 6.75 -1.82 -15.47
CA GLU A 119 8.11 -1.72 -16.00
C GLU A 119 8.04 -1.26 -17.46
N LYS A 120 8.78 -0.19 -17.78
CA LYS A 120 9.11 0.13 -19.18
C LYS A 120 10.39 -0.57 -19.63
N ASP A 121 11.27 -0.90 -18.68
CA ASP A 121 12.54 -1.56 -18.92
C ASP A 121 12.38 -3.06 -18.69
N ILE A 122 12.34 -3.81 -19.78
CA ILE A 122 12.05 -5.26 -19.88
C ILE A 122 13.16 -6.11 -19.23
N THR A 123 14.28 -5.51 -18.83
CA THR A 123 15.50 -6.24 -18.42
C THR A 123 15.56 -6.64 -16.95
N ASP A 124 14.85 -5.96 -16.03
CA ASP A 124 15.00 -6.20 -14.58
C ASP A 124 13.90 -7.06 -13.93
N GLY A 125 12.64 -6.98 -14.38
CA GLY A 125 11.53 -7.67 -13.71
C GLY A 125 11.28 -9.10 -14.13
N VAL A 126 11.97 -9.58 -15.18
CA VAL A 126 11.81 -10.95 -15.68
C VAL A 126 12.54 -11.96 -14.78
N TYR A 127 13.59 -11.56 -14.05
CA TYR A 127 14.47 -12.52 -13.36
C TYR A 127 14.44 -12.49 -11.83
N THR A 128 13.84 -11.48 -11.18
CA THR A 128 13.87 -11.39 -9.71
C THR A 128 12.50 -11.59 -9.09
N HIS A 129 12.25 -12.80 -8.59
CA HIS A 129 11.07 -13.13 -7.78
C HIS A 129 11.34 -12.83 -6.31
N TRP A 130 10.96 -11.63 -5.85
CA TRP A 130 11.01 -11.28 -4.43
C TRP A 130 9.92 -12.01 -3.64
N THR A 131 10.30 -12.64 -2.53
CA THR A 131 9.37 -13.24 -1.58
C THR A 131 8.60 -12.17 -0.82
N ILE A 132 7.40 -12.50 -0.33
CA ILE A 132 6.62 -11.57 0.48
C ILE A 132 7.33 -11.16 1.77
N LYS A 133 8.16 -12.04 2.34
CA LYS A 133 9.00 -11.76 3.50
C LYS A 133 10.00 -10.65 3.19
N GLU A 134 10.73 -10.74 2.07
CA GLU A 134 11.69 -9.70 1.68
C GLU A 134 10.99 -8.36 1.47
N LEU A 135 9.85 -8.33 0.76
CA LEU A 135 9.09 -7.10 0.56
C LEU A 135 8.60 -6.50 1.89
N ARG A 136 8.22 -7.35 2.85
CA ARG A 136 7.81 -6.95 4.20
C ARG A 136 8.97 -6.42 5.02
N ASP A 137 10.16 -7.00 4.91
CA ASP A 137 11.35 -6.51 5.59
C ASP A 137 11.74 -5.12 5.06
N VAL A 138 11.58 -4.88 3.75
CA VAL A 138 11.79 -3.56 3.16
C VAL A 138 10.74 -2.55 3.64
N ILE A 139 9.45 -2.90 3.59
CA ILE A 139 8.42 -1.92 4.00
C ILE A 139 8.57 -1.54 5.47
N ASN A 140 8.92 -2.48 6.36
CA ASN A 140 9.12 -2.21 7.79
C ASN A 140 10.30 -1.27 8.09
N LYS A 141 11.16 -0.95 7.13
CA LYS A 141 12.21 0.08 7.29
C LYS A 141 11.67 1.50 7.11
N LEU A 142 10.44 1.67 6.62
CA LEU A 142 9.86 2.96 6.35
C LEU A 142 9.52 3.71 7.63
N VAL A 143 10.11 4.90 7.78
CA VAL A 143 9.83 5.85 8.86
C VAL A 143 9.51 7.23 8.26
N TYR A 144 8.60 7.96 8.89
CA TYR A 144 8.10 9.25 8.40
C TYR A 144 8.77 10.42 9.10
#